data_AF-A0A938QX69-F1
#
_entry.id   AF-A0A938QX69-F1
#
_cell.length_a   1.000
_cell.length_b   1.000
_cell.length_c   1.000
_cell.angle_alpha   90.00
_cell.angle_beta   90.00
_cell.angle_gamma   90.00
#
_symmetry.space_group_name_H-M   'P 1'
#
loop_
_entity.id
_entity.type
_entity.pdbx_description
1 polymer ?
#
loop_
_entity_poly.entity_id
_entity_poly.type
_entity_poly.pdbx_seq_one_letter_code
_entity_poly.pdbx_strand_id
1 'polypeptide(L)'
;MAMRTAAVATGAARRGGAVSEQEPMATPPAIRLASSAAAHAAALAPAAFVASPARIPLTTIERRFWLLHRLCVAPVANIGRALTLRGPVNVDAWVRAFAAVAAAPSLRRRIDEDDDGPFGHLGSPAALAVAAAAAAAAAVVAVVSAPYDLARDAPFRGRLLRLAADEWRLVPGAHHTALDGWPA
;
A
#
# COMPACT_ATOMS: atom_id res chain seq x y z
N MET A 1 57.96 -15.65 38.41
CA MET A 1 56.84 -15.10 39.20
C MET A 1 55.70 -14.75 38.24
N ALA A 2 54.53 -15.35 38.20
CA ALA A 2 53.99 -16.65 38.58
C ALA A 2 52.62 -16.75 37.87
N MET A 3 52.28 -17.95 37.42
CA MET A 3 50.97 -18.38 36.90
C MET A 3 49.81 -18.10 37.87
N ARG A 4 48.59 -18.04 37.30
CA ARG A 4 47.33 -18.63 37.80
C ARG A 4 46.24 -18.39 36.74
N THR A 5 45.82 -19.33 35.89
CA THR A 5 45.02 -20.56 36.08
C THR A 5 43.78 -20.39 36.96
N ALA A 6 42.59 -20.52 36.35
CA ALA A 6 41.51 -21.41 36.78
C ALA A 6 40.39 -21.47 35.72
N ALA A 7 40.27 -22.62 35.07
CA ALA A 7 39.03 -23.10 34.45
C ALA A 7 38.23 -23.86 35.52
N VAL A 8 36.89 -23.89 35.43
CA VAL A 8 36.07 -25.11 35.66
C VAL A 8 34.76 -24.96 34.90
N ALA A 9 34.47 -25.98 34.09
CA ALA A 9 33.24 -26.24 33.37
C ALA A 9 32.27 -27.09 34.19
N THR A 10 30.99 -27.10 33.81
CA THR A 10 30.02 -28.23 33.89
C THR A 10 28.67 -27.68 33.40
N GLY A 11 27.82 -28.34 32.61
CA GLY A 11 27.74 -29.65 31.96
C GLY A 11 26.36 -29.65 31.28
N ALA A 12 26.28 -29.86 29.97
CA ALA A 12 25.84 -31.10 29.34
C ALA A 12 24.31 -31.28 29.20
N ALA A 13 23.94 -31.85 28.04
CA ALA A 13 22.61 -32.30 27.57
C ALA A 13 21.73 -31.22 26.91
N ARG A 14 21.16 -31.39 25.72
CA ARG A 14 21.03 -32.53 24.79
C ARG A 14 20.58 -32.01 23.42
N ARG A 15 21.10 -32.67 22.37
CA ARG A 15 20.47 -33.07 21.09
C ARG A 15 19.65 -32.04 20.30
N GLY A 16 20.09 -31.86 19.05
CA GLY A 16 19.32 -31.20 18.00
C GLY A 16 18.07 -31.96 17.60
N GLY A 17 17.26 -31.23 16.82
CA GLY A 17 16.08 -31.71 16.11
C GLY A 17 15.46 -30.52 15.43
N ALA A 18 15.56 -30.46 14.10
CA ALA A 18 14.70 -29.60 13.31
C ALA A 18 13.25 -30.00 13.57
N VAL A 19 12.38 -29.03 13.86
CA VAL A 19 10.93 -29.22 13.88
C VAL A 19 10.28 -28.09 13.10
N SER A 20 9.79 -28.46 11.93
CA SER A 20 8.64 -27.88 11.24
C SER A 20 7.38 -28.26 12.03
N GLU A 21 6.48 -27.30 12.28
CA GLU A 21 5.01 -27.44 12.50
C GLU A 21 4.51 -26.09 13.06
N GLN A 22 3.76 -25.30 12.27
CA GLN A 22 2.29 -25.27 12.34
C GLN A 22 1.78 -25.18 13.79
N GLU A 23 1.64 -23.96 14.31
CA GLU A 23 0.71 -23.68 15.40
C GLU A 23 -0.48 -22.84 14.91
N PRO A 24 -1.68 -23.08 15.45
CA PRO A 24 -2.93 -22.66 14.85
C PRO A 24 -3.17 -21.18 15.11
N MET A 25 -3.18 -20.37 14.04
CA MET A 25 -3.64 -18.99 14.14
C MET A 25 -5.17 -18.98 14.31
N ALA A 26 -5.62 -19.16 15.55
CA ALA A 26 -6.96 -18.84 15.98
C ALA A 26 -7.17 -17.32 15.89
N THR A 27 -7.59 -16.86 14.71
CA THR A 27 -8.47 -15.70 14.40
C THR A 27 -8.29 -15.42 12.89
N PRO A 28 -9.36 -15.33 12.06
CA PRO A 28 -9.21 -15.07 10.63
C PRO A 28 -8.43 -13.76 10.39
N PRO A 29 -7.40 -13.77 9.51
CA PRO A 29 -6.52 -12.61 9.29
C PRO A 29 -7.27 -11.36 8.84
N ALA A 30 -8.44 -11.51 8.23
CA ALA A 30 -9.30 -10.41 7.80
C ALA A 30 -9.86 -9.58 8.98
N ILE A 31 -10.25 -10.22 10.09
CA ILE A 31 -10.78 -9.52 11.27
C ILE A 31 -9.66 -8.75 11.96
N ARG A 32 -8.45 -9.31 12.01
CA ARG A 32 -7.26 -8.65 12.59
C ARG A 32 -6.82 -7.43 11.79
N LEU A 33 -6.88 -7.47 10.45
CA LEU A 33 -6.55 -6.30 9.61
C LEU A 33 -7.57 -5.17 9.78
N ALA A 34 -8.87 -5.50 9.84
CA ALA A 34 -9.92 -4.51 10.05
C ALA A 34 -9.85 -3.84 11.44
N SER A 35 -9.62 -4.64 12.49
CA SER A 35 -9.49 -4.13 13.87
C SER A 35 -8.18 -3.36 14.10
N SER A 36 -7.07 -3.80 13.48
CA SER A 36 -5.80 -3.05 13.51
C SER A 36 -5.89 -1.72 12.75
N ALA A 37 -6.61 -1.66 11.63
CA ALA A 37 -6.82 -0.43 10.88
C ALA A 37 -7.72 0.56 11.63
N ALA A 38 -8.76 0.07 12.30
CA ALA A 38 -9.64 0.90 13.12
C ALA A 38 -8.92 1.50 14.35
N ALA A 39 -8.05 0.72 15.00
CA ALA A 39 -7.24 1.21 16.13
C ALA A 39 -6.21 2.27 15.70
N HIS A 40 -5.62 2.12 14.51
CA HIS A 40 -4.67 3.10 13.98
C HIS A 40 -5.37 4.40 13.56
N ALA A 41 -6.57 4.30 12.98
CA ALA A 41 -7.40 5.46 12.65
C ALA A 41 -7.84 6.25 13.89
N ALA A 42 -8.08 5.58 15.02
CA ALA A 42 -8.45 6.22 16.27
C ALA A 42 -7.27 6.93 16.98
N ALA A 43 -6.02 6.57 16.66
CA ALA A 43 -4.82 7.12 17.29
C ALA A 43 -4.28 8.39 16.62
N LEU A 44 -4.75 8.73 15.42
CA LEU A 44 -4.36 9.96 14.72
C LEU A 44 -5.25 11.11 15.21
N ALA A 45 -4.67 12.06 15.94
CA ALA A 45 -5.33 13.33 16.20
C ALA A 45 -5.73 13.94 14.84
N PRO A 46 -6.99 14.39 14.66
CA PRO A 46 -7.38 14.98 13.39
C PRO A 46 -6.55 16.24 13.17
N ALA A 47 -5.65 16.19 12.19
CA ALA A 47 -5.01 17.40 11.69
C ALA A 47 -6.14 18.36 11.32
N ALA A 48 -6.09 19.59 11.85
CA ALA A 48 -7.09 20.61 11.56
C ALA A 48 -7.27 20.69 10.04
N PHE A 49 -8.51 20.58 9.57
CA PHE A 49 -8.83 20.65 8.15
C PHE A 49 -8.61 22.10 7.68
N VAL A 50 -7.36 22.43 7.34
CA VAL A 50 -7.07 23.65 6.60
C VAL A 50 -7.57 23.41 5.18
N ALA A 51 -8.40 24.31 4.66
CA ALA A 51 -8.81 24.27 3.28
C ALA A 51 -7.55 24.14 2.40
N SER A 52 -7.45 23.04 1.67
CA SER A 52 -6.25 22.78 0.86
C SER A 52 -6.21 23.83 -0.25
N PRO A 53 -5.09 24.56 -0.41
CA PRO A 53 -4.99 25.58 -1.43
C PRO A 53 -5.17 24.95 -2.83
N ALA A 54 -5.70 25.74 -3.76
CA ALA A 54 -5.88 25.27 -5.15
C ALA A 54 -4.55 24.83 -5.79
N ARG A 55 -3.43 25.45 -5.37
CA ARG A 55 -2.06 25.10 -5.73
C ARG A 55 -1.30 24.62 -4.51
N ILE A 56 -0.85 23.37 -4.52
CA ILE A 56 -0.07 22.76 -3.44
C ILE A 56 1.38 22.61 -3.93
N PRO A 57 2.38 23.21 -3.26
CA PRO A 57 3.78 22.99 -3.62
C PRO A 57 4.15 21.51 -3.51
N LEU A 58 4.86 20.99 -4.51
CA LEU A 58 5.40 19.63 -4.44
C LEU A 58 6.53 19.57 -3.41
N THR A 59 6.55 18.48 -2.65
CA THR A 59 7.72 18.10 -1.86
C THR A 59 8.92 17.79 -2.76
N THR A 60 10.13 17.80 -2.19
CA THR A 60 11.36 17.46 -2.92
C THR A 60 11.28 16.07 -3.56
N ILE A 61 10.67 15.10 -2.88
CA ILE A 61 10.53 13.73 -3.38
C ILE A 61 9.47 13.65 -4.49
N GLU A 62 8.30 14.27 -4.31
CA GLU A 62 7.28 14.35 -5.37
C GLU A 62 7.85 15.00 -6.64
N ARG A 63 8.61 16.10 -6.51
CA ARG A 63 9.24 16.78 -7.66
C ARG A 63 10.25 15.88 -8.37
N ARG A 64 11.03 15.07 -7.64
CA ARG A 64 11.96 14.09 -8.23
C ARG A 64 11.21 13.02 -9.01
N PHE A 65 10.17 12.43 -8.44
CA PHE A 65 9.40 11.41 -9.13
C PHE A 65 8.59 11.96 -10.30
N TRP A 66 8.07 13.18 -10.21
CA TRP A 66 7.45 13.88 -11.34
C TRP A 66 8.43 14.09 -12.49
N LEU A 67 9.66 14.53 -12.19
CA LEU A 67 10.68 14.70 -13.22
C LEU A 67 11.07 13.35 -13.85
N LEU A 68 11.27 12.31 -13.04
CA LEU A 68 11.54 10.96 -13.54
C LEU A 68 10.41 10.43 -14.43
N HIS A 69 9.16 10.68 -14.04
CA HIS A 69 7.97 10.32 -14.81
C HIS A 69 7.96 11.00 -16.19
N ARG A 70 8.44 12.25 -16.30
CA ARG A 70 8.54 12.98 -17.57
C ARG A 70 9.69 12.50 -18.46
N LEU A 71 10.80 12.05 -17.87
CA LEU A 71 12.02 11.68 -18.59
C LEU A 71 12.04 10.21 -19.03
N CYS A 72 11.25 9.34 -18.40
CA CYS A 72 11.25 7.91 -18.68
C CYS A 72 10.00 7.47 -19.45
N VAL A 73 10.19 6.58 -20.44
CA VAL A 73 9.08 5.99 -21.23
C VAL A 73 8.38 4.86 -20.46
N ALA A 74 9.05 4.26 -19.48
CA ALA A 74 8.52 3.17 -18.66
C ALA A 74 7.88 3.71 -17.36
N PRO A 75 6.90 3.00 -16.75
CA PRO A 75 6.27 3.37 -15.49
C PRO A 75 7.22 3.14 -14.31
N VAL A 76 8.28 3.96 -14.22
CA VAL A 76 9.41 3.81 -13.27
C VAL A 76 9.05 3.97 -11.80
N ALA A 77 7.86 4.50 -11.51
CA ALA A 77 7.42 4.86 -10.17
C ALA A 77 6.07 4.23 -9.79
N ASN A 78 5.56 3.29 -10.60
CA ASN A 78 4.40 2.51 -10.23
C ASN A 78 4.77 1.45 -9.20
N ILE A 79 3.97 1.33 -8.16
CA ILE A 79 4.03 0.20 -7.24
C ILE A 79 2.68 -0.47 -7.13
N GLY A 80 2.70 -1.79 -6.99
CA GLY A 80 1.49 -2.57 -6.79
C GLY A 80 1.80 -3.89 -6.13
N ARG A 81 0.76 -4.48 -5.54
CA ARG A 81 0.82 -5.80 -4.91
C ARG A 81 -0.44 -6.57 -5.27
N ALA A 82 -0.36 -7.89 -5.27
CA ALA A 82 -1.51 -8.76 -5.49
C ALA A 82 -1.69 -9.63 -4.25
N LEU A 83 -2.84 -9.51 -3.57
CA LEU A 83 -3.15 -10.16 -2.30
C LEU A 83 -4.27 -11.18 -2.51
N THR A 84 -3.97 -12.46 -2.29
CA THR A 84 -4.98 -13.52 -2.36
C THR A 84 -5.79 -13.55 -1.07
N LEU A 85 -7.11 -13.49 -1.19
CA LEU A 85 -8.07 -13.62 -0.10
C LEU A 85 -8.78 -14.96 -0.27
N ARG A 86 -8.81 -15.77 0.80
CA ARG A 86 -9.51 -17.07 0.82
C ARG A 86 -10.70 -17.01 1.76
N GLY A 87 -11.78 -17.67 1.38
CA GLY A 87 -13.06 -17.69 2.09
C GLY A 87 -14.07 -16.66 1.58
N PRO A 88 -15.20 -16.52 2.29
CA PRO A 88 -16.26 -15.59 1.91
C PRO A 88 -15.76 -14.14 1.98
N VAL A 89 -15.97 -13.38 0.90
CA VAL A 89 -15.60 -11.97 0.81
C VAL A 89 -16.87 -11.11 0.76
N ASN A 90 -17.00 -10.19 1.71
CA ASN A 90 -17.99 -9.13 1.65
C ASN A 90 -17.48 -8.00 0.73
N VAL A 91 -17.95 -7.97 -0.51
CA VAL A 91 -17.51 -7.02 -1.53
C VAL A 91 -17.79 -5.58 -1.10
N ASP A 92 -18.97 -5.30 -0.53
CA ASP A 92 -19.34 -3.94 -0.12
C ASP A 92 -18.44 -3.42 1.01
N ALA A 93 -18.02 -4.29 1.92
CA ALA A 93 -17.07 -3.92 2.97
C ALA A 93 -15.71 -3.53 2.38
N TRP A 94 -15.22 -4.24 1.37
CA TRP A 94 -13.98 -3.88 0.67
C TRP A 94 -14.10 -2.60 -0.13
N VAL A 95 -15.23 -2.37 -0.80
CA VAL A 95 -15.49 -1.11 -1.53
C VAL A 95 -15.47 0.07 -0.56
N ARG A 96 -16.13 -0.04 0.60
CA ARG A 96 -16.12 1.01 1.64
C ARG A 96 -14.72 1.22 2.24
N ALA A 97 -14.02 0.14 2.57
CA ALA A 97 -12.67 0.22 3.14
C ALA A 97 -11.69 0.88 2.16
N PHE A 98 -11.75 0.50 0.88
CA PHE A 98 -10.94 1.12 -0.16
C PHE A 98 -11.27 2.61 -0.33
N ALA A 99 -12.56 2.97 -0.36
CA ALA A 99 -12.98 4.36 -0.47
C ALA A 99 -12.47 5.23 0.70
N ALA A 100 -12.49 4.69 1.92
CA ALA A 100 -11.97 5.37 3.10
C ALA A 100 -10.46 5.63 2.98
N VAL A 101 -9.68 4.65 2.50
CA VAL A 101 -8.23 4.82 2.25
C VAL A 101 -8.00 5.82 1.11
N ALA A 102 -8.69 5.64 -0.01
CA ALA A 102 -8.56 6.48 -1.20
C ALA A 102 -8.97 7.95 -0.97
N ALA A 103 -9.69 8.24 0.12
CA ALA A 103 -10.05 9.61 0.51
C ALA A 103 -8.85 10.45 1.02
N ALA A 104 -7.74 9.80 1.38
CA ALA A 104 -6.54 10.47 1.87
C ALA A 104 -5.99 11.50 0.85
N PRO A 105 -5.59 12.71 1.28
CA PRO A 105 -5.12 13.77 0.37
C PRO A 105 -3.96 13.34 -0.54
N SER A 106 -3.00 12.55 -0.03
CA SER A 106 -1.85 12.09 -0.83
C SER A 106 -2.25 11.14 -1.96
N LEU A 107 -3.27 10.29 -1.76
CA LEU A 107 -3.81 9.35 -2.76
C LEU A 107 -4.72 10.02 -3.80
N ARG A 108 -5.00 11.31 -3.61
CA ARG A 108 -5.85 12.14 -4.48
C ARG A 108 -5.10 13.26 -5.15
N ARG A 109 -3.85 13.49 -4.75
CA ARG A 109 -3.04 14.59 -5.24
C ARG A 109 -2.57 14.30 -6.67
N ARG A 110 -3.10 15.06 -7.61
CA ARG A 110 -2.64 15.12 -9.00
C ARG A 110 -1.52 16.15 -9.09
N ILE A 111 -0.65 16.00 -10.08
CA ILE A 111 0.46 16.91 -10.36
C ILE A 111 0.26 17.47 -11.76
N ASP A 112 0.14 18.79 -11.84
CA ASP A 112 0.05 19.55 -13.09
C ASP A 112 1.25 20.50 -13.21
N GLU A 113 1.38 21.18 -14.35
CA GLU A 113 2.47 22.12 -14.63
C GLU A 113 1.92 23.35 -15.38
N ASP A 114 2.32 24.54 -14.93
CA ASP A 114 2.10 25.81 -15.60
C ASP A 114 3.39 26.64 -15.66
N ASP A 115 3.28 27.92 -16.03
CA ASP A 115 4.44 28.83 -16.17
C ASP A 115 5.25 28.99 -14.88
N ASP A 116 4.63 28.78 -13.70
CA ASP A 116 5.28 28.81 -12.38
C ASP A 116 5.85 27.43 -11.97
N GLY A 117 5.81 26.45 -12.88
CA GLY A 117 6.35 25.10 -12.69
C GLY A 117 5.34 24.09 -12.12
N PRO A 118 5.80 22.89 -11.71
CA PRO A 118 4.91 21.82 -11.32
C PRO A 118 4.30 22.04 -9.93
N PHE A 119 3.02 21.71 -9.82
CA PHE A 119 2.24 21.86 -8.59
C PHE A 119 1.24 20.73 -8.41
N GLY A 120 0.88 20.47 -7.16
CA GLY A 120 -0.15 19.52 -6.78
C GLY A 120 -1.53 20.17 -6.66
N HIS A 121 -2.59 19.41 -6.94
CA HIS A 121 -3.96 19.78 -6.60
C HIS A 121 -4.78 18.53 -6.25
N LEU A 122 -5.87 18.68 -5.49
CA LEU A 122 -6.68 17.54 -5.05
C LEU A 122 -7.73 17.17 -6.10
N GLY A 123 -7.69 15.92 -6.54
CA GLY A 123 -8.72 15.31 -7.37
C GLY A 123 -9.77 14.52 -6.58
N SER A 124 -10.62 13.83 -7.34
CA SER A 124 -11.56 12.84 -6.80
C SER A 124 -10.82 11.58 -6.34
N PRO A 125 -11.28 10.93 -5.26
CA PRO A 125 -10.73 9.65 -4.82
C PRO A 125 -10.97 8.55 -5.86
N ALA A 126 -10.03 7.59 -5.90
CA ALA A 126 -10.19 6.39 -6.70
C ALA A 126 -11.31 5.49 -6.16
N ALA A 127 -11.97 4.75 -7.05
CA ALA A 127 -12.92 3.71 -6.70
C ALA A 127 -12.31 2.31 -6.86
N LEU A 128 -12.76 1.36 -6.03
CA LEU A 128 -12.42 -0.05 -6.18
C LEU A 128 -13.28 -0.65 -7.29
N ALA A 129 -12.66 -1.10 -8.38
CA ALA A 129 -13.40 -1.80 -9.42
C ALA A 129 -13.42 -3.31 -9.14
N VAL A 130 -14.60 -3.91 -9.28
CA VAL A 130 -14.85 -5.33 -9.01
C VAL A 130 -15.08 -6.06 -10.33
N ALA A 131 -14.40 -7.18 -10.55
CA ALA A 131 -14.53 -7.96 -11.79
C ALA A 131 -14.39 -9.48 -11.57
N ALA A 132 -14.83 -10.27 -12.55
CA ALA A 132 -14.75 -11.74 -12.53
C ALA A 132 -13.42 -12.28 -13.09
N ALA A 133 -13.14 -13.57 -12.82
CA ALA A 133 -11.87 -14.25 -13.05
C ALA A 133 -11.34 -14.25 -14.49
N ALA A 134 -12.24 -14.22 -15.47
CA ALA A 134 -11.90 -14.43 -16.89
C ALA A 134 -10.82 -13.46 -17.41
N ALA A 135 -10.62 -12.32 -16.74
CA ALA A 135 -9.59 -11.33 -17.06
C ALA A 135 -8.56 -11.13 -15.92
N ALA A 136 -8.43 -12.03 -14.95
CA ALA A 136 -7.72 -11.76 -13.71
C ALA A 136 -6.23 -11.45 -13.89
N ALA A 137 -5.51 -12.22 -14.72
CA ALA A 137 -4.09 -11.98 -14.97
C ALA A 137 -3.86 -10.63 -15.68
N ALA A 138 -4.62 -10.35 -16.74
CA ALA A 138 -4.57 -9.08 -17.45
C ALA A 138 -4.96 -7.90 -16.56
N ALA A 139 -5.94 -8.07 -15.67
CA ALA A 139 -6.36 -7.05 -14.72
C ALA A 139 -5.29 -6.77 -13.66
N VAL A 140 -4.55 -7.79 -13.19
CA VAL A 140 -3.40 -7.61 -12.30
C VAL A 140 -2.31 -6.79 -13.01
N VAL A 141 -1.94 -7.19 -14.23
CA VAL A 141 -0.91 -6.48 -15.03
C VAL A 141 -1.33 -5.04 -15.29
N ALA A 142 -2.60 -4.80 -15.63
CA ALA A 142 -3.12 -3.45 -15.83
C ALA A 142 -2.96 -2.58 -14.56
N VAL A 143 -3.18 -3.13 -13.36
CA VAL A 143 -3.02 -2.37 -12.11
C VAL A 143 -1.56 -2.12 -11.75
N VAL A 144 -0.63 -2.97 -12.13
CA VAL A 144 0.79 -2.79 -11.78
C VAL A 144 1.50 -1.96 -12.85
N SER A 145 1.20 -2.18 -14.12
CA SER A 145 2.01 -1.71 -15.24
C SER A 145 1.38 -0.59 -16.06
N ALA A 146 0.07 -0.36 -16.01
CA ALA A 146 -0.49 0.75 -16.79
C ALA A 146 0.02 2.09 -16.24
N PRO A 147 0.50 3.01 -17.08
CA PRO A 147 0.99 4.30 -16.63
C PRO A 147 -0.11 5.09 -15.91
N TYR A 148 0.29 5.98 -15.01
CA TYR A 148 -0.59 7.01 -14.45
C TYR A 148 -0.39 8.30 -15.24
N ASP A 149 -1.45 8.95 -15.70
CA ASP A 149 -1.38 10.36 -16.06
C ASP A 149 -1.44 11.19 -14.78
N LEU A 150 -0.28 11.69 -14.31
CA LEU A 150 -0.20 12.41 -13.03
C LEU A 150 -1.10 13.65 -12.97
N ALA A 151 -1.48 14.25 -14.11
CA ALA A 151 -2.35 15.42 -14.15
C ALA A 151 -3.84 15.05 -14.06
N ARG A 152 -4.23 13.83 -14.44
CA ARG A 152 -5.64 13.42 -14.56
C ARG A 152 -6.05 12.28 -13.64
N ASP A 153 -5.16 11.34 -13.38
CA ASP A 153 -5.44 10.15 -12.61
C ASP A 153 -5.24 10.40 -11.11
N ALA A 154 -6.09 9.79 -10.28
CA ALA A 154 -5.70 9.61 -8.90
C ALA A 154 -4.44 8.71 -8.87
N PRO A 155 -3.37 9.05 -8.14
CA PRO A 155 -2.15 8.24 -8.08
C PRO A 155 -2.32 6.97 -7.22
N PHE A 156 -3.53 6.43 -7.21
CA PHE A 156 -3.96 5.23 -6.51
C PHE A 156 -5.07 4.55 -7.30
N ARG A 157 -5.07 3.21 -7.36
CA ARG A 157 -6.12 2.42 -8.01
C ARG A 157 -6.27 1.06 -7.35
N GLY A 158 -7.44 0.46 -7.53
CA GLY A 158 -7.75 -0.85 -6.95
C GLY A 158 -8.57 -1.70 -7.89
N ARG A 159 -8.27 -3.00 -7.90
CA ARG A 159 -9.13 -4.04 -8.47
C ARG A 159 -9.38 -5.14 -7.42
N LEU A 160 -10.63 -5.58 -7.31
CA LEU A 160 -11.01 -6.77 -6.57
C LEU A 160 -11.55 -7.80 -7.57
N LEU A 161 -10.84 -8.92 -7.70
CA LEU A 161 -11.09 -9.93 -8.72
C LEU A 161 -11.61 -11.19 -8.04
N ARG A 162 -12.78 -11.67 -8.46
CA ARG A 162 -13.30 -12.97 -8.01
C ARG A 162 -12.66 -14.06 -8.86
N LEU A 163 -11.81 -14.91 -8.28
CA LEU A 163 -11.15 -16.02 -8.98
C LEU A 163 -11.98 -17.30 -8.94
N ALA A 164 -12.62 -17.57 -7.80
CA ALA A 164 -13.54 -18.68 -7.58
C ALA A 164 -14.66 -18.26 -6.61
N ALA A 165 -15.47 -19.22 -6.14
CA ALA A 165 -16.54 -18.92 -5.19
C ALA A 165 -16.01 -18.27 -3.90
N ASP A 166 -14.89 -18.78 -3.41
CA ASP A 166 -14.22 -18.48 -2.14
C ASP A 166 -12.75 -18.04 -2.33
N GLU A 167 -12.34 -17.74 -3.56
CA GLU A 167 -11.01 -17.22 -3.85
C GLU A 167 -11.10 -15.88 -4.56
N TRP A 168 -10.43 -14.88 -4.01
CA TRP A 168 -10.41 -13.51 -4.51
C TRP A 168 -8.99 -12.98 -4.57
N ARG A 169 -8.77 -11.99 -5.43
CA ARG A 169 -7.52 -11.24 -5.52
C ARG A 169 -7.79 -9.75 -5.40
N LEU A 170 -7.23 -9.13 -4.37
CA LEU A 170 -7.16 -7.69 -4.26
C LEU A 170 -5.84 -7.19 -4.86
N VAL A 171 -5.92 -6.20 -5.74
CA VAL A 171 -4.75 -5.61 -6.39
C VAL A 171 -4.80 -4.10 -6.19
N PRO A 172 -4.16 -3.56 -5.14
CA PRO A 172 -3.89 -2.14 -5.05
C PRO A 172 -2.67 -1.77 -5.92
N GLY A 173 -2.75 -0.60 -6.53
CA GLY A 173 -1.64 0.05 -7.22
C GLY A 173 -1.58 1.52 -6.86
N ALA A 174 -0.38 2.08 -6.81
CA ALA A 174 -0.14 3.49 -6.55
C ALA A 174 1.05 3.99 -7.40
N HIS A 175 1.14 5.31 -7.53
CA HIS A 175 2.38 5.97 -7.95
C HIS A 175 3.15 6.42 -6.70
N HIS A 176 4.49 6.36 -6.71
CA HIS A 176 5.33 6.71 -5.56
C HIS A 176 5.04 8.10 -4.98
N THR A 177 4.71 9.08 -5.84
CA THR A 177 4.30 10.43 -5.44
C THR A 177 3.16 10.47 -4.41
N ALA A 178 2.30 9.44 -4.35
CA ALA A 178 1.19 9.35 -3.41
C ALA A 178 1.56 8.79 -2.03
N LEU A 179 2.72 8.13 -1.94
CA LEU A 179 3.13 7.33 -0.78
C LEU A 179 4.32 7.92 -0.05
N ASP A 180 5.05 8.81 -0.71
CA ASP A 180 6.21 9.49 -0.12
C ASP A 180 5.80 10.74 0.69
N GLY A 181 4.49 10.96 0.86
CA GLY A 181 3.91 12.03 1.65
C GLY A 181 3.82 11.69 3.14
N TRP A 182 4.96 11.54 3.83
CA TRP A 182 4.98 11.84 5.26
C TRP A 182 5.07 13.37 5.39
N PRO A 183 4.25 14.03 6.23
CA PRO A 183 4.44 15.45 6.46
C PRO A 183 5.80 15.65 7.14
N ALA A 184 6.69 16.41 6.50
CA ALA A 184 7.67 17.17 7.24
C ALA A 184 6.94 18.26 8.04
#